data_AF-A0A954CGN9-F1
#
_entry.id   AF-A0A954CGN9-F1
#
_cell.length_a   1.000
_cell.length_b   1.000
_cell.length_c   1.000
_cell.angle_alpha   90.00
_cell.angle_beta   90.00
_cell.angle_gamma   90.00
#
_symmetry.space_group_name_H-M   'P 1'
#
loop_
_entity.id
_entity.type
_entity.pdbx_description
1 polymer ?
#
loop_
_entity_poly.entity_id
_entity_poly.type
_entity_poly.pdbx_seq_one_letter_code
_entity_poly.pdbx_strand_id
1 'polypeptide(L)'
;MAHTNQAKKRIRQAEKQRLHNRTVRSELRTSIKRFRTAATKNDEGTGKLLSAVESKLDKAAKRNVIPTSRANRIKSRLKKLTTKSA
;
A
#
# COMPACT_ATOMS: atom_id res chain seq x y z
N MET A 1 28.13 -0.30 14.82
CA MET A 1 28.51 1.13 14.99
C MET A 1 28.97 1.67 13.64
N ALA A 2 28.59 2.89 13.25
CA ALA A 2 29.05 3.46 11.99
C ALA A 2 30.39 4.17 12.21
N HIS A 3 31.46 3.61 11.65
CA HIS A 3 32.83 4.08 11.88
C HIS A 3 33.22 5.27 10.98
N THR A 4 32.45 5.55 9.92
CA THR A 4 32.68 6.70 9.03
C THR A 4 31.54 7.73 9.10
N ASN A 5 31.85 9.00 8.85
CA ASN A 5 30.87 10.09 8.85
C ASN A 5 29.73 9.86 7.84
N GLN A 6 30.06 9.28 6.68
CA GLN A 6 29.07 8.91 5.66
C GLN A 6 28.12 7.81 6.16
N ALA A 7 28.65 6.78 6.84
CA ALA A 7 27.82 5.71 7.40
C ALA A 7 26.85 6.24 8.47
N LYS A 8 27.32 7.14 9.37
CA LYS A 8 26.45 7.81 10.36
C LYS A 8 25.32 8.61 9.69
N LYS A 9 25.60 9.27 8.55
CA LYS A 9 24.58 9.97 7.75
C LYS A 9 23.58 9.00 7.13
N ARG A 10 24.04 7.88 6.57
CA ARG A 10 23.16 6.86 5.97
C ARG A 10 22.21 6.22 6.98
N ILE A 11 22.67 5.97 8.22
CA ILE A 11 21.81 5.47 9.30
C ILE A 11 20.64 6.43 9.57
N ARG A 12 20.94 7.72 9.78
CA ARG A 12 19.91 8.76 10.02
C ARG A 12 18.90 8.85 8.87
N GLN A 13 19.36 8.78 7.63
CA GLN A 13 18.50 8.79 6.45
C GLN A 13 17.62 7.53 6.38
N ALA A 14 18.19 6.36 6.66
CA ALA A 14 17.50 5.09 6.65
C ALA A 14 16.39 5.03 7.71
N GLU A 15 16.62 5.54 8.91
CA GLU A 15 15.61 5.62 9.97
C GLU A 15 14.43 6.49 9.56
N LYS A 16 14.68 7.69 9.01
CA LYS A 16 13.64 8.58 8.50
C LYS A 16 12.81 7.90 7.41
N GLN A 17 13.48 7.27 6.44
CA GLN A 17 12.80 6.55 5.36
C GLN A 17 12.01 5.34 5.88
N ARG A 18 12.56 4.60 6.85
CA ARG A 18 11.91 3.44 7.48
C ARG A 18 10.61 3.85 8.14
N LEU A 19 10.61 4.93 8.92
CA LEU A 19 9.41 5.45 9.58
C LEU A 19 8.34 5.84 8.56
N HIS A 20 8.71 6.61 7.53
CA HIS A 20 7.79 7.00 6.47
C HIS A 20 7.19 5.79 5.74
N ASN A 21 8.04 4.85 5.31
CA ASN A 21 7.60 3.65 4.62
C ASN A 21 6.72 2.76 5.50
N ARG A 22 6.97 2.72 6.81
CA ARG A 22 6.15 1.97 7.77
C ARG A 22 4.73 2.53 7.79
N THR A 23 4.57 3.85 7.93
CA THR A 23 3.27 4.51 7.97
C THR A 23 2.47 4.30 6.68
N VAL A 24 3.10 4.52 5.53
CA VAL A 24 2.46 4.30 4.21
C VAL A 24 2.02 2.84 4.05
N ARG A 25 2.85 1.88 4.47
CA ARG A 25 2.50 0.45 4.41
C ARG A 25 1.35 0.09 5.35
N SER A 26 1.30 0.65 6.56
CA SER A 26 0.17 0.42 7.48
C SER A 26 -1.14 0.98 6.93
N GLU A 27 -1.13 2.20 6.41
CA GLU A 27 -2.31 2.83 5.81
C GLU A 27 -2.84 2.04 4.61
N LEU A 28 -1.92 1.54 3.77
CA LEU A 28 -2.26 0.70 2.63
C LEU A 28 -2.94 -0.60 3.08
N ARG A 29 -2.37 -1.29 4.07
CA ARG A 29 -2.94 -2.52 4.65
C ARG A 29 -4.33 -2.27 5.23
N THR A 30 -4.51 -1.19 5.97
CA THR A 30 -5.81 -0.80 6.54
C THR A 30 -6.83 -0.51 5.44
N SER A 31 -6.46 0.23 4.39
CA SER A 31 -7.35 0.54 3.28
C SER A 31 -7.79 -0.73 2.53
N ILE A 32 -6.86 -1.67 2.28
CA ILE A 32 -7.16 -2.97 1.68
C ILE A 32 -8.08 -3.80 2.58
N LYS A 33 -7.85 -3.80 3.90
CA LYS A 33 -8.71 -4.52 4.85
C LYS A 33 -10.14 -3.98 4.83
N ARG A 34 -10.31 -2.66 4.87
CA ARG A 34 -11.62 -1.99 4.79
C ARG A 34 -12.36 -2.34 3.50
N PHE A 35 -11.65 -2.36 2.37
CA PHE A 35 -12.25 -2.77 1.10
C PHE A 35 -12.71 -4.23 1.14
N ARG A 36 -11.87 -5.15 1.63
CA ARG A 36 -12.24 -6.58 1.74
C ARG A 36 -13.48 -6.79 2.60
N THR A 37 -13.60 -6.08 3.72
CA THR A 37 -14.78 -6.18 4.60
C THR A 37 -16.04 -5.60 3.99
N ALA A 38 -15.92 -4.54 3.17
CA ALA A 38 -17.06 -3.97 2.45
C ALA A 38 -17.48 -4.88 1.27
N ALA A 39 -16.51 -5.45 0.56
CA ALA A 39 -16.75 -6.38 -0.54
C ALA A 39 -17.49 -7.66 -0.08
N THR A 40 -17.20 -8.16 1.13
CA THR A 40 -17.94 -9.30 1.70
C THR A 40 -19.38 -8.98 2.09
N LYS A 41 -19.73 -7.70 2.27
CA LYS A 41 -21.06 -7.25 2.69
C LYS A 41 -21.95 -6.81 1.52
N ASN A 42 -21.43 -6.84 0.29
CA ASN A 42 -22.12 -6.34 -0.92
C ASN A 42 -22.60 -4.88 -0.78
N ASP A 43 -21.83 -4.03 -0.10
CA ASP A 43 -22.17 -2.61 0.04
C ASP A 43 -22.05 -1.87 -1.30
N GLU A 44 -23.05 -1.06 -1.67
CA GLU A 44 -23.07 -0.26 -2.91
C GLU A 44 -21.90 0.75 -3.01
N GLY A 45 -21.24 1.07 -1.90
CA GLY A 45 -20.07 1.96 -1.83
C GLY A 45 -18.73 1.32 -2.24
N THR A 46 -18.71 0.03 -2.57
CA THR A 46 -17.48 -0.74 -2.87
C THR A 46 -16.69 -0.22 -4.07
N GLY A 47 -17.36 0.31 -5.10
CA GLY A 47 -16.70 0.88 -6.29
C GLY A 47 -15.84 2.11 -5.98
N LYS A 48 -16.34 3.04 -5.16
CA LYS A 48 -15.59 4.23 -4.72
C LYS A 48 -14.39 3.84 -3.86
N LEU A 49 -14.57 2.86 -2.97
CA LEU A 49 -13.50 2.31 -2.13
C LEU A 49 -12.41 1.63 -2.97
N LEU A 50 -12.78 0.89 -4.03
CA LEU A 50 -11.83 0.26 -4.94
C LEU A 50 -10.93 1.31 -5.60
N SER A 51 -11.53 2.34 -6.22
CA SER A 51 -10.78 3.43 -6.88
C SER A 51 -9.81 4.13 -5.93
N ALA A 52 -10.26 4.42 -4.70
CA ALA A 52 -9.40 5.02 -3.67
C ALA A 52 -8.21 4.12 -3.28
N VAL A 53 -8.44 2.80 -3.13
CA VAL A 53 -7.37 1.83 -2.84
C VAL A 53 -6.39 1.70 -3.99
N GLU A 54 -6.88 1.65 -5.23
CA GLU A 54 -6.04 1.60 -6.43
C GLU A 54 -5.13 2.83 -6.55
N SER A 55 -5.68 4.03 -6.33
CA SER A 55 -4.90 5.28 -6.32
C SER A 55 -3.80 5.27 -5.25
N LYS A 56 -4.09 4.76 -4.04
CA LYS A 56 -3.09 4.62 -2.98
C LYS A 56 -2.00 3.61 -3.33
N LEU A 57 -2.34 2.49 -3.96
CA LEU A 57 -1.38 1.49 -4.44
C LEU A 57 -0.41 2.08 -5.47
N ASP A 58 -0.92 2.85 -6.42
CA ASP A 58 -0.09 3.48 -7.45
C ASP A 58 0.82 4.55 -6.88
N LYS A 59 0.31 5.38 -5.98
CA LYS A 59 1.13 6.39 -5.29
C LYS A 59 2.25 5.74 -4.47
N ALA A 60 1.97 4.62 -3.80
CA ALA A 60 2.97 3.88 -3.04
C ALA A 60 4.01 3.22 -3.96
N ALA A 61 3.61 2.75 -5.14
CA ALA A 61 4.52 2.20 -6.14
C ALA A 61 5.41 3.29 -6.77
N LYS A 62 4.83 4.43 -7.16
CA LYS A 62 5.56 5.58 -7.72
C LYS A 62 6.60 6.14 -6.74
N ARG A 63 6.33 6.07 -5.44
CA ARG A 63 7.26 6.46 -4.36
C ARG A 63 8.23 5.36 -3.93
N ASN A 64 8.30 4.23 -4.66
CA ASN A 64 9.16 3.09 -4.35
C ASN A 64 8.97 2.48 -2.94
N VAL A 65 7.79 2.68 -2.32
CA VAL A 65 7.48 2.10 -1.00
C VAL A 65 7.16 0.60 -1.15
N ILE A 66 6.53 0.24 -2.28
CA ILE A 66 6.26 -1.12 -2.74
C ILE A 66 6.70 -1.28 -4.20
N PRO A 67 7.11 -2.48 -4.64
CA PRO A 67 7.37 -2.74 -6.06
C PRO A 67 6.10 -2.62 -6.91
N THR A 68 6.25 -2.17 -8.16
CA THR A 68 5.16 -2.05 -9.15
C THR A 68 4.44 -3.38 -9.37
N SER A 69 5.18 -4.48 -9.50
CA SER A 69 4.62 -5.83 -9.63
C SER A 69 3.73 -6.23 -8.43
N ARG A 70 4.11 -5.79 -7.22
CA ARG A 70 3.32 -6.03 -6.01
C ARG A 70 2.02 -5.22 -6.04
N ALA A 71 2.06 -3.97 -6.49
CA ALA A 71 0.87 -3.15 -6.65
C ALA A 71 -0.10 -3.77 -7.67
N ASN A 72 0.40 -4.14 -8.85
CA ASN A 72 -0.39 -4.76 -9.93
C ASN A 72 -1.06 -6.07 -9.47
N ARG A 73 -0.32 -6.92 -8.78
CA ARG A 73 -0.86 -8.18 -8.22
C ARG A 73 -1.98 -7.93 -7.21
N ILE A 74 -1.85 -6.90 -6.36
CA ILE A 74 -2.91 -6.56 -5.41
C ILE A 74 -4.14 -6.06 -6.16
N LYS A 75 -3.99 -5.12 -7.11
CA LYS A 75 -5.11 -4.63 -7.93
C LYS A 75 -5.86 -5.76 -8.63
N SER A 76 -5.13 -6.65 -9.30
CA SER A 76 -5.73 -7.81 -9.99
C SER A 76 -6.56 -8.67 -9.02
N ARG A 77 -6.05 -8.93 -7.81
CA ARG A 77 -6.77 -9.70 -6.78
C ARG A 77 -8.01 -8.97 -6.26
N LEU A 78 -7.95 -7.65 -6.09
CA LEU A 78 -9.10 -6.85 -5.65
C LEU A 78 -10.20 -6.83 -6.71
N LYS A 79 -9.85 -6.65 -7.99
CA LYS A 79 -10.80 -6.71 -9.10
C LYS A 79 -11.46 -8.09 -9.22
N LYS A 80 -10.69 -9.18 -9.10
CA LYS A 80 -11.25 -10.54 -9.12
C LYS A 80 -12.26 -10.79 -7.99
N LEU A 81 -12.06 -10.16 -6.83
CA LEU A 81 -12.97 -10.30 -5.70
C LEU A 81 -14.34 -9.68 -6.01
N THR A 82 -14.38 -8.53 -6.68
CA THR A 82 -15.64 -7.86 -7.04
C THR A 82 -16.37 -8.54 -8.19
N THR A 83 -15.64 -9.13 -9.14
CA THR A 83 -16.27 -9.83 -10.28
C THR A 83 -16.88 -11.18 -9.91
N LYS A 84 -16.38 -11.84 -8.85
CA LYS A 84 -16.92 -13.12 -8.36
C LYS A 84 -18.12 -12.98 -7.41
N SER A 85 -18.33 -11.78 -6.86
CA SER A 85 -19.45 -11.48 -5.95
C SER A 85 -20.68 -10.92 -6.68
N ALA A 86 -20.58 -10.71 -7.99
CA ALA A 86 -21.70 -10.48 -8.90
C ALA A 86 -22.09 -11.81 -9.55
#